data_AF-A0A3B0WDH7-F1
#
_entry.id   AF-A0A3B0WDH7-F1
#
_cell.length_a   1.000
_cell.length_b   1.000
_cell.length_c   1.000
_cell.angle_alpha   90.00
_cell.angle_beta   90.00
_cell.angle_gamma   90.00
#
_symmetry.space_group_name_H-M   'P 1'
#
loop_
_entity.id
_entity.type
_entity.pdbx_description
1 polymer ?
#
loop_
_entity_poly.entity_id
_entity_poly.type
_entity_poly.pdbx_seq_one_letter_code
_entity_poly.pdbx_strand_id
1 'polypeptide(L)' 'MAAIADVFDALTTQRPYKEAWSVEDAVKLLKEESGKHFDPQLIALFLESLPKILDIKKQYQEPDSPQMTIEDTML' A
#
# COMPACT_ATOMS: atom_id res chain seq x y z
N MET A 1 -12.94 2.05 8.54
CA MET A 1 -12.50 1.55 7.22
C MET A 1 -11.43 2.45 6.59
N ALA A 2 -11.59 3.78 6.56
CA ALA A 2 -10.58 4.71 6.03
C ALA A 2 -9.16 4.47 6.58
N ALA A 3 -9.00 4.39 7.91
CA ALA A 3 -7.71 4.14 8.53
C ALA A 3 -7.02 2.83 8.08
N ILE A 4 -7.77 1.77 7.78
CA ILE A 4 -7.21 0.50 7.28
C ILE A 4 -6.69 0.69 5.85
N ALA A 5 -7.45 1.40 5.02
CA ALA A 5 -7.06 1.72 3.65
C ALA A 5 -5.82 2.64 3.61
N ASP A 6 -5.76 3.66 4.47
CA ASP A 6 -4.60 4.56 4.57
C ASP A 6 -3.33 3.80 4.98
N VAL A 7 -3.44 2.92 5.99
CA VAL A 7 -2.31 2.08 6.42
C VAL A 7 -1.87 1.13 5.31
N PHE A 8 -2.81 0.45 4.66
CA PHE A 8 -2.50 -0.45 3.55
C PHE A 8 -1.83 0.28 2.39
N ASP A 9 -2.35 1.44 1.99
CA ASP A 9 -1.77 2.21 0.90
C ASP A 9 -0.39 2.77 1.26
N ALA A 10 -0.21 3.27 2.48
CA ALA A 10 1.10 3.75 2.96
C ALA A 10 2.16 2.65 3.01
N LEU A 11 1.77 1.40 3.31
CA LEU A 11 2.67 0.24 3.34
C LEU A 11 3.03 -0.25 1.94
N THR A 12 2.06 -0.24 1.01
CA THR A 12 2.21 -0.83 -0.34
C THR A 12 2.63 0.18 -1.41
N THR A 13 2.80 1.45 -1.06
CA THR A 13 3.27 2.50 -1.98
C THR A 13 4.78 2.65 -1.89
N GLN A 14 5.46 2.48 -3.03
CA GLN A 14 6.90 2.60 -3.13
C GLN A 14 7.29 4.07 -3.00
N ARG A 15 8.31 4.35 -2.19
CA ARG A 15 8.91 5.68 -2.08
C ARG A 15 10.36 5.61 -2.59
N PRO A 16 10.92 6.71 -3.13
CA PRO A 16 12.24 6.70 -3.76
C PRO A 16 13.39 6.18 -2.88
N TYR A 17 13.17 6.10 -1.56
CA TYR A 17 14.16 5.69 -0.57
C TYR A 17 13.71 4.53 0.32
N LYS A 18 12.57 3.90 0.03
CA LYS A 18 12.03 2.79 0.83
C LYS A 18 11.23 1.85 -0.06
N GLU A 19 11.65 0.58 -0.08
CA GLU A 19 10.90 -0.45 -0.77
C GLU A 19 9.49 -0.58 -0.18
N ALA A 20 8.51 -0.65 -1.07
CA ALA A 20 7.13 -0.95 -0.71
C ALA A 20 7.08 -2.34 -0.06
N TRP A 21 6.22 -2.48 0.95
CA TRP A 21 5.90 -3.81 1.44
C TRP A 21 5.15 -4.60 0.38
N SER A 22 5.34 -5.91 0.39
CA SER A 22 4.48 -6.80 -0.38
C SER A 22 3.04 -6.68 0.13
N VAL A 23 2.08 -6.95 -0.76
CA VAL A 23 0.66 -6.98 -0.38
C VAL A 23 0.45 -8.03 0.71
N GLU A 24 1.15 -9.15 0.62
CA GLU A 24 1.12 -10.25 1.57
C GLU A 24 1.57 -9.79 2.97
N ASP A 25 2.67 -9.04 3.07
CA ASP A 25 3.18 -8.53 4.35
C ASP A 25 2.24 -7.49 4.95
N ALA A 26 1.70 -6.58 4.13
CA ALA A 26 0.71 -5.61 4.58
C ALA A 26 -0.57 -6.30 5.10
N VAL A 27 -1.06 -7.32 4.39
CA VAL A 27 -2.22 -8.12 4.82
C VAL A 27 -1.93 -8.88 6.10
N LYS A 28 -0.72 -9.44 6.25
CA LYS A 28 -0.31 -10.15 7.46
C LYS A 28 -0.34 -9.24 8.67
N LEU A 29 0.23 -8.03 8.57
CA LEU A 29 0.19 -7.03 9.65
C LEU A 29 -1.24 -6.65 10.02
N LEU A 30 -2.10 -6.40 9.03
CA LEU A 30 -3.51 -6.06 9.27
C LEU A 30 -4.27 -7.18 10.00
N LYS A 31 -3.96 -8.45 9.70
CA LYS A 31 -4.50 -9.61 10.42
C LYS A 31 -3.97 -9.70 11.86
N GLU A 32 -2.69 -9.42 12.07
CA GLU A 32 -2.07 -9.43 13.41
C GLU A 32 -2.63 -8.33 14.33
N GLU A 33 -3.03 -7.20 13.77
CA GLU A 33 -3.63 -6.07 14.48
C GLU A 33 -5.17 -6.13 14.59
N SER A 34 -5.78 -7.13 13.95
CA SER A 34 -7.20 -7.45 14.07
C SER A 34 -7.57 -7.83 15.51
N GLY A 35 -8.57 -7.16 16.07
CA GLY A 35 -9.01 -7.35 17.46
C GLY A 35 -8.14 -6.66 18.51
N LYS A 36 -7.06 -5.97 18.10
CA LYS A 36 -6.23 -5.14 18.98
C LYS A 36 -6.43 -3.64 18.69
N HIS A 37 -6.08 -3.23 17.48
CA HIS A 37 -6.17 -1.84 17.02
C HIS A 37 -7.24 -1.66 15.95
N PHE A 38 -7.63 -2.73 15.26
CA PHE A 38 -8.69 -2.72 14.26
C PHE A 38 -9.84 -3.64 14.64
N ASP A 39 -11.06 -3.25 14.26
CA ASP A 39 -12.24 -4.11 14.38
C ASP A 39 -12.09 -5.33 13.46
N PRO A 40 -12.19 -6.57 13.99
CA PRO A 40 -12.09 -7.78 13.19
C PRO A 40 -13.09 -7.86 12.02
N GLN A 41 -14.29 -7.31 12.18
CA GLN A 41 -15.30 -7.30 11.13
C GLN A 41 -14.87 -6.39 9.97
N LEU A 42 -14.26 -5.25 10.28
CA LEU A 42 -13.73 -4.34 9.26
C LEU A 42 -12.53 -4.93 8.53
N ILE A 43 -11.66 -5.65 9.23
CA ILE A 43 -10.55 -6.38 8.59
C ILE A 43 -11.09 -7.47 7.67
N ALA A 44 -12.10 -8.24 8.09
CA ALA A 44 -12.71 -9.26 7.26
C ALA A 44 -13.31 -8.67 5.96
N LEU A 45 -14.09 -7.60 6.07
CA LEU A 45 -14.68 -6.89 4.92
C LEU A 45 -13.62 -6.29 3.98
N PHE A 46 -12.54 -5.77 4.55
CA PHE A 46 -11.42 -5.25 3.77
C PHE A 46 -10.73 -6.37 2.96
N LEU A 47 -10.46 -7.51 3.59
CA LEU A 47 -9.84 -8.66 2.94
C LEU A 47 -10.71 -9.26 1.84
N GLU A 48 -12.03 -9.29 2.03
CA GLU A 48 -12.98 -9.69 0.99
C GLU A 48 -12.95 -8.73 -0.21
N SER A 49 -12.75 -7.44 0.05
CA SER A 49 -12.66 -6.40 -0.97
C SER A 49 -11.27 -6.28 -1.62
N LEU A 50 -10.25 -6.93 -1.04
CA LEU A 50 -8.85 -6.78 -1.43
C LEU A 50 -8.58 -7.00 -2.93
N PRO A 51 -9.15 -8.02 -3.61
CA PRO A 51 -8.93 -8.20 -5.05
C PRO A 51 -9.31 -6.96 -5.87
N LYS A 52 -10.47 -6.35 -5.57
CA LYS A 52 -10.93 -5.13 -6.24
C LYS A 52 -10.04 -3.93 -5.93
N ILE A 53 -9.53 -3.83 -4.70
CA ILE A 53 -8.59 -2.78 -4.28
C ILE A 53 -7.29 -2.89 -5.07
N LEU A 54 -6.78 -4.11 -5.27
CA LEU A 54 -5.57 -4.35 -6.07
C LEU A 54 -5.78 -4.01 -7.55
N ASP A 55 -6.93 -4.35 -8.12
CA ASP A 55 -7.27 -3.98 -9.50
C ASP A 55 -7.27 -2.45 -9.68
N ILE A 56 -7.87 -1.72 -8.74
CA ILE A 56 -7.88 -0.25 -8.72
C ILE A 56 -6.45 0.27 -8.53
N LYS A 57 -5.69 -0.24 -7.56
CA LYS A 57 -4.31 0.21 -7.32
C LYS A 57 -3.44 0.03 -8.57
N LYS A 58 -3.59 -1.07 -9.29
CA LYS A 58 -2.90 -1.31 -10.56
C LYS A 58 -3.30 -0.31 -11.65
N GLN A 59 -4.57 0.11 -11.68
CA GLN A 59 -5.07 1.08 -12.65
C GLN A 59 -4.55 2.51 -12.39
N TYR A 60 -4.27 2.86 -11.14
CA TYR A 60 -3.86 4.21 -10.72
C TYR A 60 -2.40 4.31 -10.24
N GLN A 61 -1.62 3.22 -10.30
CA GLN A 61 -0.18 3.32 -10.15
C GLN A 61 0.36 4.18 -11.29
N GLU A 62 0.79 5.40 -10.98
CA GLU A 62 1.51 6.23 -11.95
C GLU A 62 2.73 5.45 -12.45
N PRO A 63 3.04 5.48 -13.77
CA PRO A 63 4.29 4.93 -14.25
C PRO A 63 5.42 5.59 -13.47
N ASP A 64 6.40 4.80 -13.03
CA ASP A 64 7.62 5.28 -12.38
C ASP A 64 8.08 6.54 -13.12
N SER A 65 7.88 7.70 -12.50
CA SER A 65 8.41 8.94 -13.05
C SER A 65 9.92 8.73 -13.12
N PRO A 66 10.55 8.85 -14.30
CA PRO A 66 11.99 8.68 -14.41
C PRO A 66 12.63 9.57 -13.36
N GLN A 67 13.40 8.97 -12.47
CA GLN A 67 14.16 9.72 -11.49
C GLN A 67 14.99 10.74 -12.27
N MET A 68 14.69 12.03 -12.09
CA MET A 68 15.59 13.07 -12.57
C MET A 68 16.79 13.03 -11.63
N THR A 69 17.74 12.15 -11.95
CA THR A 69 19.00 12.02 -11.24
C THR A 69 19.68 13.38 -11.29
N ILE A 70 20.15 13.88 -10.15
CA ILE A 70 20.79 15.21 -10.02
C ILE A 70 22.11 15.31 -10.83
N GLU A 71 22.50 14.27 -11.57
CA GLU A 71 23.71 14.21 -12.39
C GLU A 71 23.58 14.93 -13.75
N ASP A 72 22.37 15.19 -14.27
CA ASP A 72 22.18 15.84 -15.58
C ASP A 72 22.13 17.39 -15.55
N THR A 73 22.39 18.03 -14.40
CA THR A 73 22.41 19.52 -14.29
C THR A 73 23.83 20.12 -14.30
N MET A 74 24.86 19.34 -14.64
CA MET A 74 26.19 19.89 -14.96
C MET A 74 26.57 19.58 -16.40
N LEU A 75 26.04 20.38 -17.33
CA LEU A 75 26.71 20.70 -18.59
C LEU A 75 26.63 22.21 -18.85
#